data_AF-A0A6B3KLU1-F1
#
_entry.id   AF-A0A6B3KLU1-F1
#
_cell.length_a   1.000
_cell.length_b   1.000
_cell.length_c   1.000
_cell.angle_alpha   90.00
_cell.angle_beta   90.00
_cell.angle_gamma   90.00
#
_symmetry.space_group_name_H-M   'P 1'
#
loop_
_entity.id
_entity.type
_entity.pdbx_description
1 polymer ?
#
loop_
_entity_poly.entity_id
_entity_poly.type
_entity_poly.pdbx_seq_one_letter_code
_entity_poly.pdbx_strand_id
1 'polypeptide(L)'
;MLDSIAGRLPVSERELWSLQVSKINKVQRLPQGVEVNFYRISRGRPTFDDEIAFKNRTQELMVASLVIKACNQELAAKVWCVRGFIFSIEYEGAPAFFDEILYSDEVITDVRISLHENLSASII
;
A
#
# COMPACT_ATOMS: atom_id res chain seq x y z
N MET A 1 5.91 6.30 1.09
CA MET A 1 4.68 5.76 1.74
C MET A 1 4.85 4.31 2.17
N LEU A 2 5.04 3.36 1.25
CA LEU A 2 5.17 1.94 1.59
C LEU A 2 6.32 1.65 2.57
N ASP A 3 7.46 2.33 2.45
CA ASP A 3 8.57 2.20 3.39
C ASP A 3 8.23 2.71 4.79
N SER A 4 7.42 3.77 4.88
CA SER A 4 6.96 4.34 6.15
C SER A 4 6.02 3.37 6.89
N ILE A 5 5.23 2.60 6.15
CA ILE A 5 4.40 1.52 6.71
C ILE A 5 5.31 0.38 7.16
N ALA A 6 6.26 -0.05 6.32
CA ALA A 6 7.22 -1.10 6.64
C ALA A 6 7.97 -0.83 7.96
N GLY A 7 8.38 0.42 8.19
CA GLY A 7 9.05 0.85 9.42
C GLY A 7 8.23 0.70 10.71
N ARG A 8 6.90 0.57 10.61
CA ARG A 8 5.99 0.35 11.75
C ARG A 8 5.62 -1.13 11.96
N LEU A 9 5.94 -1.99 11.00
CA LEU A 9 5.67 -3.43 11.10
C LEU A 9 6.71 -4.14 12.01
N PRO A 10 6.32 -5.25 12.66
CA PRO A 10 7.25 -6.22 13.24
C PRO A 10 8.31 -6.67 12.22
N VAL A 11 9.51 -7.04 12.70
CA VAL A 11 10.67 -7.36 11.84
C VAL A 11 10.36 -8.42 10.79
N SER A 12 9.74 -9.54 11.19
CA SER A 12 9.40 -10.63 10.25
C SER A 12 8.42 -10.21 9.16
N GLU A 13 7.46 -9.34 9.49
CA GLU A 13 6.48 -8.82 8.53
C GLU A 13 7.12 -7.77 7.63
N ARG A 14 8.01 -6.94 8.17
CA ARG A 14 8.77 -5.94 7.41
C ARG A 14 9.63 -6.58 6.34
N GLU A 15 10.30 -7.69 6.63
CA GLU A 15 11.13 -8.41 5.66
C GLU A 15 10.29 -8.92 4.49
N LEU A 16 9.17 -9.58 4.77
CA LEU A 16 8.22 -10.02 3.75
C LEU A 16 7.64 -8.84 2.97
N TRP A 17 7.28 -7.76 3.65
CA TRP A 17 6.81 -6.52 3.03
C TRP A 17 7.83 -5.97 2.03
N SER A 18 9.08 -5.78 2.46
CA SER A 18 10.15 -5.25 1.62
C SER A 18 10.44 -6.17 0.42
N LEU A 19 10.43 -7.49 0.62
CA LEU A 19 10.63 -8.46 -0.46
C LEU A 19 9.47 -8.45 -1.46
N GLN A 20 8.25 -8.31 -0.96
CA GLN A 20 7.07 -8.15 -1.81
C GLN A 20 7.11 -6.86 -2.60
N VAL A 21 7.51 -5.74 -2.00
CA VAL A 21 7.63 -4.43 -2.68
C VAL A 21 8.71 -4.49 -3.76
N SER A 22 9.87 -5.08 -3.48
CA SER A 22 10.96 -5.18 -4.46
C SER A 22 10.63 -6.04 -5.68
N LYS A 23 9.67 -6.97 -5.54
CA LYS A 23 9.17 -7.82 -6.64
C LYS A 23 8.05 -7.16 -7.47
N ILE A 24 7.49 -6.02 -7.05
CA ILE A 24 6.49 -5.29 -7.85
C ILE A 24 7.16 -4.81 -9.13
N ASN A 25 6.64 -5.21 -10.29
CA ASN A 25 7.19 -4.84 -11.60
C ASN A 25 6.15 -4.27 -12.56
N LYS A 26 4.90 -4.14 -12.11
CA LYS A 26 3.85 -3.41 -12.82
C LYS A 26 3.01 -2.64 -11.81
N VAL A 27 2.89 -1.34 -12.05
CA VAL A 27 2.02 -0.43 -11.32
C VAL A 27 0.93 0.03 -12.28
N GLN A 28 -0.33 -0.18 -11.92
CA GLN A 28 -1.49 0.33 -12.66
C GLN A 28 -2.15 1.41 -11.84
N ARG A 29 -2.32 2.60 -12.43
CA ARG A 29 -3.06 3.69 -11.80
C ARG A 29 -4.43 3.76 -12.45
N LEU A 30 -5.50 3.74 -11.66
CA LEU A 30 -6.85 3.90 -12.17
C LEU A 30 -7.10 5.37 -12.56
N PRO A 31 -8.08 5.63 -13.45
CA PRO A 31 -8.44 6.99 -13.82
C PRO A 31 -8.72 7.87 -12.60
N GLN A 32 -8.39 9.15 -12.69
CA GLN A 32 -8.58 10.14 -11.63
C GLN A 32 -7.76 9.88 -10.36
N GLY A 33 -6.86 8.89 -10.36
CA GLY A 33 -5.92 8.61 -9.28
C GLY A 33 -6.51 7.89 -8.07
N VAL A 34 -7.76 7.44 -8.14
CA VAL A 34 -8.51 6.87 -6.99
C VAL A 34 -7.88 5.61 -6.41
N GLU A 35 -7.13 4.88 -7.24
CA GLU A 35 -6.55 3.59 -6.86
C GLU A 35 -5.26 3.32 -7.64
N VAL A 36 -4.29 2.74 -6.94
CA VAL A 36 -3.01 2.31 -7.50
C VAL A 36 -2.81 0.84 -7.17
N ASN A 37 -2.78 0.01 -8.21
CA ASN A 37 -2.61 -1.43 -8.12
C ASN A 37 -1.20 -1.87 -8.42
N PHE A 38 -0.72 -2.81 -7.63
CA PHE A 38 0.60 -3.39 -7.69
C PHE A 38 0.53 -4.84 -8.14
N TYR A 39 1.31 -5.14 -9.17
CA TYR A 39 1.40 -6.48 -9.71
C TYR A 39 2.85 -6.95 -9.75
N ARG A 40 2.98 -8.25 -9.51
CA ARG A 40 4.19 -9.04 -9.72
C ARG A 40 3.88 -9.89 -10.94
N ILE A 41 4.43 -9.55 -12.09
CA ILE A 41 4.15 -10.20 -13.37
C ILE A 41 5.32 -11.10 -13.74
N SER A 42 5.04 -12.35 -14.12
CA SER A 42 5.99 -13.24 -14.77
C SER A 42 5.35 -13.85 -16.00
N ARG A 43 6.08 -13.90 -17.12
CA ARG A 43 5.60 -14.42 -18.41
C ARG A 43 4.23 -13.83 -18.81
N GLY A 44 4.05 -12.53 -18.56
CA GLY A 44 2.84 -11.79 -18.92
C GLY A 44 1.62 -12.00 -18.00
N ARG A 45 1.75 -12.74 -16.88
CA ARG A 45 0.65 -13.00 -15.95
C ARG A 45 1.00 -12.61 -14.50
N PRO A 46 0.03 -12.18 -13.68
CA PRO A 46 0.23 -12.04 -12.25
C PRO A 46 0.71 -13.33 -11.61
N THR A 47 1.71 -13.21 -10.73
CA THR A 47 2.28 -14.32 -9.96
C THR A 47 2.12 -14.08 -8.47
N PHE A 48 1.77 -15.14 -7.77
CA PHE A 48 1.62 -15.18 -6.33
C PHE A 48 2.59 -16.23 -5.79
N ASP A 49 3.77 -15.76 -5.41
CA ASP A 49 4.85 -16.59 -4.86
C ASP A 49 4.60 -16.81 -3.36
N ASP A 50 4.27 -18.04 -2.96
CA ASP A 50 3.86 -18.33 -1.59
C ASP A 50 4.98 -18.12 -0.57
N GLU A 51 6.25 -18.18 -0.98
CA GLU A 51 7.41 -17.98 -0.10
C GLU A 51 7.49 -16.55 0.46
N ILE A 52 6.94 -15.58 -0.26
CA ILE A 52 7.02 -14.16 0.12
C ILE A 52 5.73 -13.61 0.71
N ALA A 53 4.69 -14.43 0.83
CA ALA A 53 3.38 -13.94 1.21
C ALA A 53 3.10 -14.05 2.71
N PHE A 54 2.37 -13.06 3.22
CA PHE A 54 2.02 -12.95 4.63
C PHE A 54 1.21 -14.16 5.10
N LYS A 55 1.28 -14.53 6.38
CA LYS A 55 0.49 -15.67 6.90
C LYS A 55 -1.01 -15.41 6.83
N ASN A 56 -1.42 -14.16 7.00
CA ASN A 56 -2.78 -13.74 6.80
C ASN A 56 -3.12 -13.73 5.30
N ARG A 57 -3.97 -14.67 4.89
CA ARG A 57 -4.37 -14.89 3.48
C ARG A 57 -5.80 -14.45 3.19
N THR A 58 -6.38 -13.52 3.98
CA THR A 58 -7.73 -13.00 3.71
C THR A 58 -7.81 -12.52 2.26
N GLN A 59 -8.98 -12.69 1.65
CA GLN A 59 -9.22 -12.21 0.30
C GLN A 59 -8.87 -10.72 0.17
N GLU A 60 -9.29 -9.90 1.12
CA GLU A 60 -8.96 -8.49 1.23
C GLU A 60 -8.64 -8.14 2.69
N LEU A 61 -7.53 -7.46 2.91
CA LEU A 61 -7.06 -7.08 4.24
C LEU A 61 -6.55 -5.63 4.19
N MET A 62 -7.24 -4.71 4.89
CA MET A 62 -6.75 -3.35 5.04
C MET A 62 -5.63 -3.34 6.08
N VAL A 63 -4.40 -3.20 5.64
CA VAL A 63 -3.23 -3.31 6.52
C VAL A 63 -2.88 -2.00 7.18
N ALA A 64 -3.14 -0.89 6.49
CA ALA A 64 -2.88 0.44 7.00
C ALA A 64 -3.87 1.45 6.44
N SER A 65 -4.15 2.48 7.23
CA SER A 65 -4.69 3.74 6.71
C SER A 65 -3.70 4.86 6.98
N LEU A 66 -3.73 5.86 6.11
CA LEU A 66 -2.85 7.00 6.14
C LEU A 66 -3.65 8.27 5.99
N VAL A 67 -3.19 9.31 6.67
CA VAL A 67 -3.66 10.68 6.50
C VAL A 67 -2.44 11.55 6.24
N ILE A 68 -2.39 12.16 5.06
CA ILE A 68 -1.32 13.09 4.66
C ILE A 68 -1.91 14.50 4.65
N LYS A 69 -1.27 15.42 5.38
CA LYS A 69 -1.67 16.84 5.38
C LYS A 69 -0.65 17.69 4.64
N ALA A 70 -1.12 18.46 3.67
CA ALA A 70 -0.34 19.43 2.91
C ALA A 70 -1.22 20.65 2.59
N CYS A 71 -0.69 21.87 2.75
CA CYS A 71 -1.36 23.12 2.36
C CYS A 71 -2.84 23.24 2.78
N ASN A 72 -3.16 22.92 4.04
CA ASN A 72 -4.52 22.89 4.60
C ASN A 72 -5.48 21.87 3.97
N GLN A 73 -4.97 20.97 3.13
CA GLN A 73 -5.70 19.83 2.59
C GLN A 73 -5.28 18.55 3.30
N GLU A 74 -6.17 17.57 3.24
CA GLU A 74 -5.99 16.25 3.82
C GLU A 74 -6.28 15.19 2.77
N LEU A 75 -5.36 14.24 2.62
CA LEU A 75 -5.54 13.05 1.83
C LEU A 75 -5.58 11.85 2.73
N ALA A 76 -6.69 11.14 2.70
CA ALA A 76 -6.82 9.83 3.30
C ALA A 76 -6.52 8.75 2.24
N ALA A 77 -5.76 7.76 2.65
CA ALA A 77 -5.45 6.59 1.83
C ALA A 77 -5.54 5.31 2.66
N LYS A 78 -5.88 4.21 2.01
CA LYS A 78 -5.90 2.86 2.56
C LYS A 78 -4.93 1.99 1.77
N VAL A 79 -4.21 1.13 2.47
CA VAL A 79 -3.32 0.14 1.85
C VAL A 79 -3.90 -1.22 2.10
N TRP A 80 -4.00 -1.99 1.03
CA TRP A 80 -4.65 -3.30 1.03
C TRP A 80 -3.69 -4.41 0.65
N CYS A 81 -3.87 -5.54 1.30
CA CYS A 81 -3.33 -6.82 0.89
C CYS A 81 -4.45 -7.73 0.37
N VAL A 82 -4.16 -8.52 -0.65
CA VAL A 82 -5.03 -9.55 -1.20
C VAL A 82 -4.31 -10.88 -1.12
N ARG A 83 -4.91 -11.86 -0.42
CA ARG A 83 -4.36 -13.23 -0.27
C ARG A 83 -2.91 -13.26 0.23
N GLY A 84 -2.56 -12.36 1.14
CA GLY A 84 -1.22 -12.23 1.72
C GLY A 84 -0.22 -11.42 0.89
N PHE A 85 -0.68 -10.71 -0.14
CA PHE A 85 0.19 -9.87 -0.98
C PHE A 85 -0.25 -8.41 -0.96
N ILE A 86 0.69 -7.48 -0.81
CA ILE A 86 0.45 -6.04 -1.02
C ILE A 86 -0.11 -5.85 -2.42
N PHE A 87 -1.30 -5.25 -2.49
CA PHE A 87 -2.10 -5.19 -3.71
C PHE A 87 -2.39 -3.76 -4.16
N SER A 88 -2.99 -2.93 -3.30
CA SER A 88 -3.42 -1.59 -3.72
C SER A 88 -3.20 -0.51 -2.67
N ILE A 89 -3.16 0.74 -3.16
CA ILE A 89 -3.42 1.94 -2.39
C ILE A 89 -4.70 2.54 -2.95
N GLU A 90 -5.69 2.77 -2.09
CA GLU A 90 -6.94 3.43 -2.44
C GLU A 90 -6.99 4.79 -1.74
N TYR A 91 -7.32 5.83 -2.50
CA TYR A 91 -7.43 7.18 -2.00
C TYR A 91 -8.89 7.56 -1.80
N GLU A 92 -9.19 8.21 -0.69
CA GLU A 92 -10.53 8.73 -0.45
C GLU A 92 -10.65 10.14 -1.06
N GLY A 93 -11.68 10.36 -1.87
CA GLY A 93 -11.94 11.66 -2.53
C GLY A 93 -11.54 11.70 -4.01
N ALA A 94 -11.30 12.91 -4.52
CA ALA A 94 -10.86 13.15 -5.91
C ALA A 94 -9.36 13.47 -5.95
N PRO A 95 -8.47 12.47 -6.09
CA PRO A 95 -7.03 12.67 -6.00
C PRO A 95 -6.41 13.26 -7.27
N ALA A 96 -7.22 13.68 -8.26
CA ALA A 96 -6.76 14.48 -9.40
C ALA A 96 -6.03 15.78 -8.96
N PHE A 97 -6.35 16.31 -7.78
CA PHE A 97 -5.64 17.44 -7.16
C PHE A 97 -4.31 17.06 -6.50
N PHE A 98 -4.04 15.76 -6.31
CA PHE A 98 -2.90 15.30 -5.52
C PHE A 98 -1.64 15.01 -6.34
N ASP A 99 -1.78 14.75 -7.64
CA ASP A 99 -0.62 14.80 -8.54
C ASP A 99 0.00 16.23 -8.45
N GLU A 100 -0.80 17.29 -8.43
CA GLU A 100 -0.29 18.66 -8.24
C GLU A 100 0.44 18.86 -6.90
N ILE A 101 0.00 18.21 -5.82
CA ILE A 101 0.60 18.33 -4.47
C ILE A 101 1.89 17.50 -4.31
N LEU A 102 2.00 16.37 -5.00
CA LEU A 102 3.21 15.52 -4.96
C LEU A 102 4.27 15.98 -5.97
N TYR A 103 3.88 16.70 -7.02
CA TYR A 103 4.79 17.32 -8.00
C TYR A 103 5.15 18.77 -7.67
N SER A 104 4.46 19.42 -6.72
CA SER A 104 4.85 20.72 -6.19
C SER A 104 5.91 20.55 -5.11
N ASP A 105 6.82 21.51 -4.96
CA ASP A 105 7.77 21.61 -3.83
C ASP A 105 7.07 21.90 -2.48
N GLU A 106 5.77 21.58 -2.37
CA GLU A 106 4.97 21.87 -1.19
C GLU A 106 5.32 20.94 -0.03
N VAL A 107 5.46 21.55 1.15
CA VAL A 107 5.93 20.86 2.35
C VAL A 107 4.81 20.01 2.92
N ILE A 108 4.95 18.69 2.82
CA ILE A 108 4.16 17.76 3.62
C ILE A 108 4.33 18.13 5.10
N THR A 109 3.23 18.51 5.75
CA THR A 109 3.25 19.06 7.12
C THR A 109 3.06 17.98 8.18
N ASP A 110 2.29 16.94 7.87
CA ASP A 110 2.01 15.83 8.79
C ASP A 110 1.68 14.55 8.02
N VAL A 111 2.12 13.41 8.54
CA VAL A 111 1.78 12.08 8.02
C VAL A 111 1.41 11.17 9.18
N ARG A 112 0.14 10.79 9.25
CA ARG A 112 -0.37 9.82 10.22
C ARG A 112 -0.55 8.48 9.54
N ILE A 113 -0.10 7.42 10.21
CA ILE A 113 -0.24 6.04 9.73
C ILE A 113 -0.81 5.22 10.87
N SER A 114 -1.90 4.52 10.60
CA SER A 114 -2.55 3.59 11.53
C SER A 114 -2.45 2.20 10.94
N LEU A 115 -1.90 1.25 11.70
CA LEU A 115 -1.92 -0.17 11.34
C LEU A 115 -3.22 -0.78 11.87
N HIS A 116 -3.92 -1.55 11.05
CA HIS A 116 -5.25 -2.08 11.40
C HIS A 116 -5.26 -3.58 11.63
N GLU A 117 -4.53 -4.33 10.81
CA GLU A 117 -4.63 -5.77 10.76
C GLU A 117 -3.28 -6.47 10.95
N ASN A 118 -3.34 -7.67 11.53
CA ASN A 118 -2.16 -8.48 11.78
C ASN A 118 -1.85 -9.36 10.55
N LEU A 119 -0.72 -9.08 9.90
CA LEU A 119 -0.23 -9.83 8.73
C LEU A 119 0.20 -11.27 9.07
N SER A 120 0.48 -11.54 10.35
CA SER A 120 0.85 -12.87 10.87
C SER A 120 -0.32 -13.72 11.36
N ALA A 121 -1.54 -13.16 11.45
CA ALA A 121 -2.71 -13.91 11.90
C ALA A 121 -3.07 -15.01 10.87
N SER A 122 -3.07 -16.26 11.29
CA SER A 122 -3.59 -17.36 10.48
C SER A 122 -5.10 -17.38 10.56
N ILE A 123 -5.76 -17.46 9.40
CA ILE A 123 -7.20 -17.70 9.32
C ILE A 123 -7.37 -19.22 9.38
N ILE A 124 -8.13 -19.69 10.37
CA ILE A 124 -8.50 -21.10 10.55
C ILE A 124 -9.59 -21.46 9.55
#